data_AF-A0A7S3ERX2-F1
#
_entry.id   AF-A0A7S3ERX2-F1
#
_cell.length_a   1.000
_cell.length_b   1.000
_cell.length_c   1.000
_cell.angle_alpha   90.00
_cell.angle_beta   90.00
_cell.angle_gamma   90.00
#
_symmetry.space_group_name_H-M   'P 1'
#
loop_
_entity.id
_entity.type
_entity.pdbx_description
1 polymer ?
#
loop_
_entity_poly.entity_id
_entity_poly.type
_entity_poly.pdbx_seq_one_letter_code
_entity_poly.pdbx_strand_id
1 'polypeptide(L)'
;IMPTLAELAGVSVPPRCANDQMSANSSSCTEGASLASAVLTQELHGASFTAGWGDRPSQGGGGKSAAFSQWGFKKVAGVSRMGYNLYTHIQDTRGVASQVRYTEWVTYRSNSGKVPHGPEWQDDLTGIVELYNRTGDLNENANIATAPGMQGLVKELSNQLHAGWRAVRPPL
;
A
#
# COMPACT_ATOMS: atom_id res chain seq x y z
N ILE A 1 8.70 9.03 -2.31
CA ILE A 1 9.32 10.38 -2.32
C ILE A 1 10.66 10.36 -3.04
N MET A 2 11.67 9.63 -2.54
CA MET A 2 13.01 9.57 -3.14
C MET A 2 13.05 9.44 -4.69
N PRO A 3 12.36 8.48 -5.33
CA PRO A 3 12.37 8.38 -6.80
C PRO A 3 11.74 9.59 -7.51
N THR A 4 10.70 10.20 -6.92
CA THR A 4 10.08 11.42 -7.45
C THR A 4 11.04 12.59 -7.44
N LEU A 5 11.78 12.79 -6.34
CA LEU A 5 12.75 13.89 -6.23
C LEU A 5 13.91 13.70 -7.21
N ALA A 6 14.42 12.47 -7.34
CA ALA A 6 15.49 12.17 -8.30
C ALA A 6 15.07 12.48 -9.73
N GLU A 7 13.84 12.09 -10.11
CA GLU A 7 13.29 12.37 -11.45
C GLU A 7 13.10 13.87 -11.71
N LEU A 8 12.46 14.58 -10.78
CA LEU A 8 12.21 16.02 -10.91
C LEU A 8 13.51 16.85 -10.91
N ALA A 9 14.55 16.39 -10.20
CA ALA A 9 15.87 17.01 -10.21
C ALA A 9 16.72 16.65 -11.44
N GLY A 10 16.22 15.78 -12.33
CA GLY A 10 16.93 15.35 -13.54
C GLY A 10 18.13 14.43 -13.29
N VAL A 11 18.25 13.85 -12.09
CA VAL A 11 19.32 12.90 -11.74
C VAL A 11 18.85 11.45 -11.96
N SER A 12 19.78 10.49 -11.91
CA SER A 12 19.44 9.07 -12.08
C SER A 12 18.53 8.57 -10.96
N VAL A 13 17.36 8.04 -11.32
CA VAL A 13 16.45 7.36 -10.39
C VAL A 13 16.98 5.95 -10.14
N PRO A 14 17.17 5.51 -8.88
CA PRO A 14 17.54 4.13 -8.60
C PRO A 14 16.50 3.15 -9.14
N PRO A 15 16.92 1.96 -9.59
CA PRO A 15 15.98 0.95 -10.07
C PRO A 15 15.04 0.49 -8.95
N ARG A 16 13.90 -0.09 -9.33
CA ARG A 16 13.01 -0.72 -8.37
C ARG A 16 13.64 -1.97 -7.76
N CYS A 17 13.51 -2.18 -6.45
CA CYS A 17 13.98 -3.42 -5.84
C CYS A 17 13.14 -4.61 -6.35
N ALA A 18 13.80 -5.65 -6.84
CA ALA A 18 13.13 -6.81 -7.46
C ALA A 18 12.54 -7.79 -6.42
N ASN A 19 13.15 -7.87 -5.24
CA ASN A 19 12.77 -8.77 -4.16
C ASN A 19 13.34 -8.27 -2.81
N ASP A 20 12.97 -8.94 -1.73
CA ASP A 20 13.39 -8.57 -0.37
C ASP A 20 14.90 -8.71 -0.16
N GLN A 21 15.55 -9.67 -0.82
CA GLN A 21 17.01 -9.84 -0.73
C GLN A 21 17.74 -8.63 -1.32
N MET A 22 17.28 -8.14 -2.48
CA MET A 22 17.81 -6.93 -3.09
C MET A 22 17.53 -5.71 -2.22
N SER A 23 16.33 -5.61 -1.64
CA SER A 23 15.98 -4.52 -0.72
C SER A 23 16.88 -4.47 0.52
N ALA A 24 17.17 -5.64 1.10
CA ALA A 24 17.97 -5.76 2.31
C ALA A 24 19.48 -5.53 2.08
N ASN A 25 20.00 -5.91 0.91
CA ASN A 25 21.45 -5.95 0.66
C ASN A 25 21.94 -4.90 -0.35
N SER A 26 21.05 -4.27 -1.12
CA SER A 26 21.44 -3.27 -2.11
C SER A 26 21.71 -1.91 -1.44
N SER A 27 22.77 -1.24 -1.88
CA SER A 27 23.03 0.17 -1.54
C SER A 27 22.17 1.13 -2.37
N SER A 28 21.52 0.68 -3.45
CA SER A 28 20.78 1.55 -4.37
C SER A 28 19.63 0.84 -5.10
N CYS A 29 18.46 0.82 -4.49
CA CYS A 29 17.18 0.58 -5.17
C CYS A 29 16.05 1.29 -4.43
N THR A 30 14.86 1.37 -5.04
CA THR A 30 13.69 1.96 -4.40
C THR A 30 12.49 1.01 -4.41
N GLU A 31 11.71 1.02 -3.34
CA GLU A 31 10.43 0.30 -3.25
C GLU A 31 9.27 1.14 -3.80
N GLY A 32 9.39 2.47 -3.67
CA GLY A 32 8.41 3.42 -4.16
C GLY A 32 8.39 3.52 -5.69
N ALA A 33 7.39 4.21 -6.22
CA ALA A 33 7.39 4.69 -7.60
C ALA A 33 7.52 6.22 -7.60
N SER A 34 8.06 6.78 -8.68
CA SER A 34 8.01 8.21 -8.91
C SER A 34 6.57 8.66 -9.17
N LEU A 35 6.23 9.84 -8.67
CA LEU A 35 4.97 10.53 -8.92
C LEU A 35 5.16 11.80 -9.76
N ALA A 36 6.33 11.97 -10.39
CA ALA A 36 6.69 13.20 -11.11
C ALA A 36 5.66 13.54 -12.20
N SER A 37 5.19 12.54 -12.95
CA SER A 37 4.14 12.73 -13.95
C SER A 37 2.85 13.31 -13.35
N ALA A 38 2.44 12.83 -12.17
CA ALA A 38 1.23 13.33 -11.50
C ALA A 38 1.41 14.76 -11.00
N VAL A 39 2.56 15.07 -10.39
CA VAL A 39 2.90 16.42 -9.92
C VAL A 39 2.92 17.42 -11.07
N LEU A 40 3.63 17.09 -12.15
CA LEU A 40 3.73 17.95 -13.31
C LEU A 40 2.38 18.12 -14.02
N THR A 41 1.54 17.08 -14.06
CA THR A 41 0.19 17.20 -14.64
C THR A 41 -0.72 18.11 -13.80
N GLN A 42 -0.60 18.08 -12.46
CA GLN A 42 -1.44 18.87 -11.56
C GLN A 42 -1.07 20.37 -11.57
N GLU A 43 0.21 20.71 -11.73
CA GLU A 43 0.69 22.09 -11.95
C GLU A 43 0.23 22.67 -13.29
N LEU A 44 -0.20 21.82 -14.23
CA LEU A 44 -0.49 22.17 -15.63
C LEU A 44 -1.98 22.18 -15.95
N HIS A 45 -2.86 22.52 -14.99
CA HIS A 45 -4.24 22.96 -15.25
C HIS A 45 -4.31 24.29 -16.07
N GLY A 46 -3.47 24.44 -17.11
CA GLY A 46 -3.37 25.60 -17.99
C GLY A 46 -2.28 25.54 -19.08
N ALA A 47 -1.33 24.61 -19.06
CA ALA A 47 -0.31 24.54 -20.11
C ALA A 47 0.06 23.09 -20.47
N SER A 48 -0.17 22.69 -21.71
CA SER A 48 0.36 21.44 -22.24
C SER A 48 1.88 21.55 -22.32
N PHE A 49 2.59 20.95 -21.37
CA PHE A 49 4.04 20.86 -21.43
C PHE A 49 4.42 19.69 -22.34
N THR A 50 4.58 19.99 -23.61
CA THR A 50 5.39 19.17 -24.51
C THR A 50 6.86 19.49 -24.23
N ALA A 51 7.38 19.11 -23.06
CA ALA A 51 8.83 19.08 -22.95
C ALA A 51 9.35 17.98 -23.87
N GLY A 52 10.27 18.40 -24.75
CA GLY A 52 11.17 17.53 -25.48
C GLY A 52 12.12 16.75 -24.56
N TRP A 53 11.55 15.91 -23.69
CA TRP A 53 12.23 14.73 -23.16
C TRP A 53 12.00 13.60 -24.16
N GLY A 54 12.70 13.68 -25.30
CA GLY A 54 12.78 12.57 -26.24
C GLY A 54 13.27 11.31 -25.51
N ASP A 55 12.55 10.21 -25.70
CA ASP A 55 13.00 8.84 -25.50
C ASP A 55 13.62 8.48 -24.13
N ARG A 56 13.11 9.04 -23.03
CA ARG A 56 13.26 8.36 -21.73
C ARG A 56 12.08 7.44 -21.53
N PRO A 57 12.25 6.09 -21.59
CA PRO A 57 11.18 5.19 -21.25
C PRO A 57 10.77 5.54 -19.81
N SER A 58 9.53 5.99 -19.65
CA SER A 58 8.93 6.10 -18.34
C SER A 58 9.04 4.70 -17.71
N GLN A 59 9.97 4.52 -16.78
CA GLN A 59 9.92 3.35 -15.89
C GLN A 59 8.71 3.45 -14.93
N GLY A 60 7.86 4.46 -15.10
CA GLY A 60 6.59 4.66 -14.43
C GLY A 60 5.48 3.83 -15.09
N GLY A 61 5.42 2.54 -14.74
CA GLY A 61 4.12 1.86 -14.69
C GLY A 61 3.14 2.71 -13.87
N GLY A 62 1.88 2.75 -14.29
CA GLY A 62 0.85 3.60 -13.70
C GLY A 62 0.85 3.63 -12.16
N GLY A 63 0.39 4.75 -11.60
CA GLY A 63 0.32 4.93 -10.13
C GLY A 63 -0.37 3.74 -9.46
N LYS A 64 0.04 3.36 -8.24
CA LYS A 64 -0.57 2.21 -7.54
C LYS A 64 -2.01 2.49 -7.16
N SER A 65 -2.89 1.49 -7.25
CA SER A 65 -4.30 1.62 -6.83
C SER A 65 -4.50 1.67 -5.32
N ALA A 66 -3.45 1.41 -4.54
CA ALA A 66 -3.51 1.37 -3.09
C ALA A 66 -2.26 1.92 -2.41
N ALA A 67 -2.45 2.40 -1.18
CA ALA A 67 -1.41 2.83 -0.26
C ALA A 67 -1.34 1.88 0.94
N PHE A 68 -0.12 1.66 1.45
CA PHE A 68 0.14 0.75 2.56
C PHE A 68 0.79 1.50 3.71
N SER A 69 0.42 1.14 4.93
CA SER A 69 1.11 1.60 6.13
C SER A 69 1.18 0.48 7.17
N GLN A 70 1.97 0.68 8.20
CA GLN A 70 2.10 -0.29 9.28
C GLN A 70 2.37 0.43 10.61
N TRP A 71 1.90 -0.16 11.71
CA TRP A 71 2.11 0.37 13.04
C TRP A 71 2.37 -0.74 14.07
N GLY A 72 3.49 -0.63 14.79
CA GLY A 72 3.87 -1.62 15.80
C GLY A 72 3.38 -1.25 17.19
N PHE A 73 2.76 -2.19 17.89
CA PHE A 73 2.47 -2.09 19.32
C PHE A 73 3.46 -2.91 20.13
N LYS A 74 4.12 -2.28 21.11
CA LYS A 74 4.97 -2.99 22.08
C LYS A 74 4.09 -3.70 23.11
N LYS A 75 4.26 -5.04 23.16
CA LYS A 75 3.89 -5.98 24.23
C LYS A 75 2.62 -5.65 25.03
N VAL A 76 1.48 -6.16 24.58
CA VAL A 76 0.36 -6.48 25.47
C VAL A 76 0.53 -7.95 25.90
N ALA A 77 0.65 -8.20 27.20
CA ALA A 77 0.87 -9.55 27.76
C ALA A 77 2.09 -10.32 27.16
N GLY A 78 3.15 -9.60 26.78
CA GLY A 78 4.37 -10.20 26.22
C GLY A 78 4.33 -10.51 24.72
N VAL A 79 3.20 -10.31 24.05
CA VAL A 79 3.04 -10.53 22.60
C VAL A 79 3.20 -9.20 21.85
N SER A 80 4.12 -9.15 20.89
CA SER A 80 4.24 -8.03 19.96
C SER A 80 3.16 -8.13 18.88
N ARG A 81 2.47 -7.01 18.61
CA ARG A 81 1.52 -6.92 17.50
C ARG A 81 1.95 -5.86 16.49
N MET A 82 1.59 -6.09 15.23
CA MET A 82 1.78 -5.15 14.12
C MET A 82 0.45 -5.00 13.39
N GLY A 83 0.01 -3.76 13.22
CA GLY A 83 -1.11 -3.43 12.34
C GLY A 83 -0.59 -3.23 10.92
N TYR A 84 -1.11 -4.00 9.97
CA TYR A 84 -0.85 -3.80 8.55
C TYR A 84 -2.07 -3.18 7.91
N ASN A 85 -1.88 -2.07 7.20
CA ASN A 85 -2.94 -1.23 6.71
C ASN A 85 -2.92 -1.13 5.19
N LEU A 86 -4.11 -1.21 4.60
CA LEU A 86 -4.38 -1.00 3.18
C LEU A 86 -5.43 0.10 3.02
N TYR A 87 -5.08 1.15 2.29
CA TYR A 87 -6.03 2.17 1.84
C TYR A 87 -6.21 2.05 0.32
N THR A 88 -7.43 1.80 -0.14
CA THR A 88 -7.73 1.51 -1.55
C THR A 88 -9.12 2.00 -1.94
N HIS A 89 -9.37 2.02 -3.25
CA HIS A 89 -10.72 2.18 -3.80
C HIS A 89 -11.31 0.80 -4.10
N ILE A 90 -12.61 0.66 -3.86
CA ILE A 90 -13.41 -0.50 -4.25
C ILE A 90 -14.60 -0.01 -5.07
N GLN A 91 -15.15 -0.89 -5.92
CA GLN A 91 -16.42 -0.65 -6.58
C GLN A 91 -17.45 -1.58 -5.97
N ASP A 92 -18.60 -1.03 -5.56
CA ASP A 92 -19.72 -1.87 -5.17
C ASP A 92 -20.38 -2.54 -6.39
N THR A 93 -21.34 -3.43 -6.17
CA THR A 93 -22.06 -4.13 -7.24
C THR A 93 -22.87 -3.22 -8.15
N ARG A 94 -23.02 -1.92 -7.81
CA ARG A 94 -23.69 -0.89 -8.59
C ARG A 94 -22.68 -0.01 -9.35
N GLY A 95 -21.39 -0.31 -9.26
CA GLY A 95 -20.31 0.46 -9.88
C GLY A 95 -19.95 1.75 -9.12
N VAL A 96 -20.44 1.92 -7.88
CA VAL A 96 -20.13 3.11 -7.09
C VAL A 96 -18.77 2.93 -6.44
N ALA A 97 -17.83 3.80 -6.80
CA ALA A 97 -16.49 3.82 -6.21
C ALA A 97 -16.55 4.31 -4.75
N SER A 98 -16.01 3.52 -3.84
CA SER A 98 -15.86 3.87 -2.43
C SER A 98 -14.41 3.76 -2.00
N GLN A 99 -13.97 4.66 -1.12
CA GLN A 99 -12.66 4.59 -0.46
C GLN A 99 -12.79 3.78 0.82
N VAL A 100 -11.87 2.85 1.03
CA VAL A 100 -11.84 2.03 2.24
C VAL A 100 -10.46 2.02 2.89
N ARG A 101 -10.45 1.96 4.22
CA ARG A 101 -9.27 1.60 5.01
C ARG A 101 -9.49 0.23 5.64
N TYR A 102 -8.58 -0.68 5.35
CA TYR A 102 -8.54 -2.03 5.89
C TYR A 102 -7.31 -2.21 6.77
N THR A 103 -7.42 -2.91 7.89
CA THR A 103 -6.29 -3.18 8.79
C THR A 103 -6.39 -4.56 9.42
N GLU A 104 -5.26 -5.29 9.46
CA GLU A 104 -5.10 -6.52 10.22
C GLU A 104 -4.08 -6.33 11.35
N TRP A 105 -4.48 -6.63 12.59
CA TRP A 105 -3.63 -6.59 13.78
C TRP A 105 -3.08 -7.98 14.09
N VAL A 106 -1.93 -8.31 13.50
CA VAL A 106 -1.32 -9.63 13.61
C VAL A 106 -0.23 -9.71 14.67
N THR A 107 0.01 -10.91 15.17
CA THR A 107 1.21 -11.18 15.98
C THR A 107 2.44 -10.98 15.11
N TYR A 108 3.44 -10.30 15.65
CA TYR A 108 4.70 -10.06 14.97
C TYR A 108 5.82 -10.84 15.66
N ARG A 109 6.35 -11.85 14.98
CA ARG A 109 7.34 -12.77 15.54
C ARG A 109 8.71 -12.10 15.55
N SER A 110 9.29 -11.95 16.73
CA SER A 110 10.70 -11.57 16.88
C SER A 110 11.59 -12.75 16.49
N ASN A 111 12.73 -12.47 15.84
CA ASN A 111 13.65 -13.50 15.39
C ASN A 111 14.17 -14.31 16.59
N SER A 112 13.76 -15.58 16.69
CA SER A 112 14.18 -16.52 17.75
C SER A 112 15.07 -17.66 17.19
N GLY A 113 15.60 -17.49 15.97
CA GLY A 113 16.54 -18.42 15.34
C GLY A 113 15.93 -19.70 14.74
N LYS A 114 14.68 -20.04 15.05
CA LYS A 114 13.98 -21.21 14.47
C LYS A 114 12.83 -20.85 13.50
N VAL A 115 12.39 -19.60 13.53
CA VAL A 115 11.23 -19.13 12.77
C VAL A 115 11.57 -17.81 12.08
N PRO A 116 11.21 -17.63 10.80
CA PRO A 116 11.41 -16.37 10.11
C PRO A 116 10.78 -15.19 10.87
N HIS A 117 11.51 -14.08 10.94
CA HIS A 117 11.01 -12.82 11.47
C HIS A 117 9.92 -12.27 10.55
N GLY A 118 8.76 -11.91 11.08
CA GLY A 118 7.67 -11.38 10.27
C GLY A 118 6.28 -11.49 10.88
N PRO A 119 5.25 -11.09 10.11
CA PRO A 119 3.86 -11.24 10.51
C PRO A 119 3.45 -12.72 10.56
N GLU A 120 2.65 -13.05 11.56
CA GLU A 120 1.92 -14.30 11.64
C GLU A 120 0.48 -14.07 11.18
N TRP A 121 0.23 -14.31 9.90
CA TRP A 121 -1.11 -14.25 9.32
C TRP A 121 -2.00 -15.34 9.92
N GLN A 122 -3.22 -14.98 10.29
CA GLN A 122 -4.19 -15.87 10.92
C GLN A 122 -5.35 -16.12 9.96
N ASP A 123 -5.85 -17.34 9.91
CA ASP A 123 -7.04 -17.69 9.12
C ASP A 123 -8.32 -17.12 9.75
N ASP A 124 -8.37 -17.06 11.09
CA ASP A 124 -9.46 -16.42 11.82
C ASP A 124 -9.16 -14.92 12.02
N LEU A 125 -9.93 -14.11 11.30
CA LEU A 125 -9.85 -12.65 11.31
C LEU A 125 -10.75 -12.00 12.36
N THR A 126 -11.46 -12.79 13.17
CA THR A 126 -12.43 -12.28 14.15
C THR A 126 -11.76 -11.42 15.22
N GLY A 127 -12.21 -10.17 15.36
CA GLY A 127 -11.73 -9.27 16.41
C GLY A 127 -10.30 -8.73 16.22
N ILE A 128 -9.65 -9.03 15.10
CA ILE A 128 -8.31 -8.54 14.76
C ILE A 128 -8.29 -7.66 13.50
N VAL A 129 -9.47 -7.41 12.91
CA VAL A 129 -9.64 -6.66 11.66
C VAL A 129 -10.43 -5.38 11.86
N GLU A 130 -10.01 -4.36 11.14
CA GLU A 130 -10.73 -3.12 10.97
C GLU A 130 -11.04 -2.87 9.50
N LEU A 131 -12.28 -2.47 9.21
CA LEU A 131 -12.70 -2.01 7.89
C LEU A 131 -13.54 -0.74 8.06
N TYR A 132 -13.11 0.34 7.41
CA TYR A 132 -13.80 1.63 7.45
C TYR A 132 -14.13 2.11 6.05
N ASN A 133 -15.38 2.58 5.85
CA ASN A 133 -15.81 3.24 4.63
C ASN A 133 -15.46 4.73 4.70
N ARG A 134 -14.37 5.13 4.06
CA ARG A 134 -13.88 6.51 4.06
C ARG A 134 -14.69 7.46 3.17
N THR A 135 -15.53 6.94 2.28
CA THR A 135 -16.45 7.78 1.51
C THR A 135 -17.63 8.27 2.37
N GLY A 136 -18.17 7.40 3.23
CA GLY A 136 -19.32 7.72 4.10
C GLY A 136 -18.96 8.08 5.54
N ASP A 137 -17.76 7.70 6.00
CA ASP A 137 -17.28 7.88 7.37
C ASP A 137 -15.82 8.31 7.35
N LEU A 138 -15.60 9.60 7.04
CA LEU A 138 -14.27 10.20 6.95
C LEU A 138 -13.47 10.13 8.26
N ASN A 139 -14.17 10.04 9.38
CA ASN A 139 -13.61 10.00 10.73
C ASN A 139 -13.39 8.58 11.25
N GLU A 140 -13.76 7.54 10.49
CA GLU A 140 -13.55 6.14 10.84
C GLU A 140 -14.17 5.75 12.20
N ASN A 141 -15.37 6.26 12.46
CA ASN A 141 -16.09 6.00 13.70
C ASN A 141 -16.76 4.61 13.73
N ALA A 142 -16.98 3.99 12.57
CA ALA A 142 -17.69 2.73 12.46
C ALA A 142 -16.82 1.65 11.80
N ASN A 143 -16.29 0.72 12.60
CA ASN A 143 -15.68 -0.50 12.08
C ASN A 143 -16.78 -1.43 11.57
N ILE A 144 -16.83 -1.65 10.26
CA ILE A 144 -17.83 -2.48 9.58
C ILE A 144 -17.33 -3.88 9.20
N ALA A 145 -16.14 -4.29 9.65
CA ALA A 145 -15.53 -5.57 9.27
C ALA A 145 -16.41 -6.79 9.57
N THR A 146 -17.20 -6.75 10.63
CA THR A 146 -18.10 -7.84 11.06
C THR A 146 -19.54 -7.67 10.57
N ALA A 147 -19.85 -6.60 9.84
CA ALA A 147 -21.20 -6.36 9.35
C ALA A 147 -21.63 -7.47 8.36
N PRO A 148 -22.92 -7.88 8.37
CA PRO A 148 -23.42 -8.86 7.41
C PRO A 148 -23.13 -8.44 5.96
N GLY A 149 -22.56 -9.36 5.17
CA GLY A 149 -22.23 -9.11 3.76
C GLY A 149 -20.81 -8.57 3.52
N MET A 150 -20.05 -8.21 4.55
CA MET A 150 -18.67 -7.72 4.39
C MET A 150 -17.62 -8.83 4.31
N GLN A 151 -17.98 -10.09 4.61
CA GLN A 151 -17.02 -11.20 4.68
C GLN A 151 -16.25 -11.41 3.37
N GLY A 152 -16.95 -11.29 2.23
CA GLY A 152 -16.31 -11.40 0.91
C GLY A 152 -15.29 -10.30 0.67
N LEU A 153 -15.66 -9.06 0.98
CA LEU A 153 -14.79 -7.90 0.84
C LEU A 153 -13.58 -7.96 1.79
N VAL A 154 -13.79 -8.34 3.05
CA VAL A 154 -12.71 -8.53 4.02
C VAL A 154 -11.70 -9.56 3.51
N LYS A 155 -12.17 -10.68 2.96
CA LYS A 155 -11.29 -11.71 2.39
C LYS A 155 -10.50 -11.20 1.19
N GLU A 156 -11.14 -10.43 0.30
CA GLU A 156 -10.48 -9.82 -0.85
C GLU A 156 -9.37 -8.84 -0.42
N LEU A 157 -9.69 -7.94 0.51
CA LEU A 157 -8.75 -6.94 1.02
C LEU A 157 -7.61 -7.60 1.81
N SER A 158 -7.89 -8.68 2.54
CA SER A 158 -6.87 -9.49 3.22
C SER A 158 -5.87 -10.08 2.23
N ASN A 159 -6.37 -10.72 1.16
CA ASN A 159 -5.50 -11.25 0.09
C ASN A 159 -4.64 -10.14 -0.55
N GLN A 160 -5.22 -8.96 -0.80
CA GLN A 160 -4.48 -7.83 -1.35
C GLN A 160 -3.42 -7.30 -0.37
N LEU A 161 -3.74 -7.25 0.92
CA LEU A 161 -2.81 -6.84 1.97
C LEU A 161 -1.62 -7.81 2.07
N HIS A 162 -1.88 -9.12 2.09
CA HIS A 162 -0.85 -10.17 2.20
C HIS A 162 0.03 -10.26 0.96
N ALA A 163 -0.54 -10.04 -0.23
CA ALA A 163 0.24 -9.95 -1.47
C ALA A 163 1.19 -8.74 -1.47
N GLY A 164 0.90 -7.73 -0.64
CA GLY A 164 1.77 -6.60 -0.38
C GLY A 164 1.84 -5.60 -1.53
N TRP A 165 2.55 -4.50 -1.27
CA TRP A 165 2.58 -3.35 -2.18
C TRP A 165 3.21 -3.66 -3.54
N ARG A 166 4.06 -4.69 -3.68
CA ARG A 166 4.64 -5.10 -4.97
C ARG A 166 3.60 -5.69 -5.92
N ALA A 167 2.60 -6.41 -5.39
CA ALA A 167 1.54 -7.03 -6.18
C ALA A 167 0.45 -6.04 -6.62
N VAL A 168 0.41 -4.83 -6.03
CA VAL A 168 -0.58 -3.81 -6.40
C VAL A 168 -0.28 -3.25 -7.78
N ARG A 169 -1.23 -3.53 -8.67
CA ARG A 169 -1.30 -3.03 -10.05
C ARG A 169 -1.78 -1.57 -10.08
N PRO A 170 -1.55 -0.85 -11.18
CA PRO A 170 -2.22 0.43 -11.39
C PRO A 170 -3.74 0.27 -11.38
N PRO A 171 -4.51 1.31 -10.98
CA PRO A 171 -5.95 1.30 -11.16
C PRO A 171 -6.26 1.14 -12.66
N LEU A 172 -7.24 0.28 -12.97
CA LEU A 172 -7.75 0.07 -14.33
C LEU A 172 -8.48 1.31 -14.84
#